data_AF-A0A7S0G7V8-F1
#
_entry.id   AF-A0A7S0G7V8-F1
#
_cell.length_a   1.000
_cell.length_b   1.000
_cell.length_c   1.000
_cell.angle_alpha   90.00
_cell.angle_beta   90.00
_cell.angle_gamma   90.00
#
_symmetry.space_group_name_H-M   'P 1'
#
loop_
_entity.id
_entity.type
_entity.pdbx_description
1 polymer ?
#
loop_
_entity_poly.entity_id
_entity_poly.type
_entity_poly.pdbx_seq_one_letter_code
_entity_poly.pdbx_strand_id
1 'polypeptide(L)'
;KLNLDLSTSEKNRLWERARAEEERQASLLVSVQKREGKIEKATQKRERYAGLLGKLQELQESSNLQQVSQLASQMWKSYNEEFRKCNVSEALVPVLIKMSAKESNADVVVSVVSAMRNILSGDHYLRLLYWSFYKPMQRELLRSNFQSSGPEDTVKNVENWRPVLTNEMAELLLESSLIPALGRSAEKWSEKTGVDPHHLLFPWLPVLGKKNIAALFGRLSHRFGRSLAVRPWEEVPSTMTPWRDILKKDKFNSFISKYVVPRL
;
A
#
# COMPACT_ATOMS: atom_id res chain seq x y z
N LYS A 1 -15.47 -22.53 -89.37
CA LYS A 1 -16.02 -21.23 -88.90
C LYS A 1 -17.50 -21.44 -88.59
N LEU A 2 -17.84 -21.93 -87.40
CA LEU A 2 -19.23 -22.06 -86.95
C LEU A 2 -19.64 -20.71 -86.34
N ASN A 3 -20.32 -19.89 -87.13
CA ASN A 3 -20.98 -18.69 -86.65
C ASN A 3 -22.32 -19.12 -86.06
N LEU A 4 -22.35 -19.38 -84.75
CA LEU A 4 -23.62 -19.46 -84.01
C LEU A 4 -24.15 -18.04 -83.87
N ASP A 5 -25.06 -17.66 -84.76
CA ASP A 5 -25.78 -16.39 -84.62
C ASP A 5 -26.87 -16.58 -83.56
N LEU A 6 -26.48 -16.40 -82.30
CA LEU A 6 -27.37 -16.48 -81.14
C LEU A 6 -28.53 -15.48 -81.31
N SER A 7 -29.75 -15.95 -81.03
CA SER A 7 -30.95 -15.11 -81.02
C SER A 7 -30.76 -13.94 -80.04
N THR A 8 -31.29 -12.76 -80.37
CA THR A 8 -31.22 -11.56 -79.51
C THR A 8 -31.70 -11.83 -78.08
N SER A 9 -32.65 -12.76 -77.92
CA SER A 9 -33.16 -13.22 -76.63
C SER A 9 -32.14 -14.04 -75.81
N GLU A 10 -31.35 -14.89 -76.48
CA GLU A 10 -30.30 -15.68 -75.85
C GLU A 10 -29.10 -14.82 -75.45
N LYS A 11 -28.74 -13.84 -76.29
CA LYS A 11 -27.73 -12.83 -75.96
C LYS A 11 -28.13 -12.05 -74.70
N ASN A 12 -29.39 -11.60 -74.59
CA ASN A 12 -29.88 -10.90 -73.39
C ASN A 12 -29.84 -11.78 -72.12
N ARG A 13 -30.24 -13.05 -72.20
CA ARG A 13 -30.17 -13.98 -71.06
C ARG A 13 -28.74 -14.24 -70.59
N LEU A 14 -27.79 -14.34 -71.52
CA LEU A 14 -26.38 -14.50 -71.19
C LEU A 14 -25.80 -13.23 -70.54
N TRP A 15 -26.18 -12.05 -71.03
CA TRP A 15 -25.82 -10.76 -70.42
C TRP A 15 -26.38 -10.60 -69.01
N GLU A 16 -27.64 -10.96 -68.77
CA GLU A 16 -28.26 -10.91 -67.43
C GLU A 16 -27.57 -11.87 -66.45
N ARG A 17 -27.22 -13.09 -66.90
CA ARG A 17 -26.45 -14.04 -66.08
C ARG A 17 -25.05 -13.53 -65.77
N ALA A 18 -24.36 -12.94 -66.75
CA ALA A 18 -23.04 -12.36 -66.56
C ALA A 18 -23.08 -11.22 -65.52
N ARG A 19 -24.05 -10.30 -65.64
CA ARG A 19 -24.27 -9.22 -64.66
C ARG A 19 -24.61 -9.76 -63.26
N ALA A 20 -25.49 -10.75 -63.16
CA ALA A 20 -25.84 -11.35 -61.87
C ALA A 20 -24.65 -12.06 -61.21
N GLU A 21 -23.76 -12.65 -61.99
CA GLU A 21 -22.53 -13.27 -61.49
C GLU A 21 -21.51 -12.20 -61.05
N GLU A 22 -21.37 -11.10 -61.79
CA GLU A 22 -20.56 -9.94 -61.37
C GLU A 22 -21.06 -9.33 -60.06
N GLU A 23 -22.38 -9.15 -59.90
CA GLU A 23 -22.98 -8.66 -58.65
C GLU A 23 -22.76 -9.64 -57.50
N ARG A 24 -22.87 -10.95 -57.75
CA ARG A 24 -22.52 -11.99 -56.77
C ARG A 24 -21.06 -11.91 -56.37
N GLN A 25 -20.14 -11.82 -57.33
CA GLN A 25 -18.72 -11.69 -57.07
C GLN A 25 -18.41 -10.43 -56.27
N ALA A 26 -19.01 -9.29 -56.62
CA ALA A 26 -18.88 -8.05 -55.86
C ALA A 26 -19.40 -8.20 -54.41
N SER A 27 -20.55 -8.85 -54.21
CA SER A 27 -21.08 -9.10 -52.86
C SER A 27 -20.19 -10.02 -52.03
N LEU A 28 -19.60 -11.04 -52.67
CA LEU A 28 -18.66 -11.97 -52.05
C LEU A 28 -17.37 -11.25 -51.65
N LEU A 29 -16.81 -10.40 -52.52
CA LEU A 29 -15.62 -9.60 -52.22
C LEU A 29 -15.82 -8.71 -50.99
N VAL A 30 -16.96 -8.00 -50.91
CA VAL A 30 -17.31 -7.18 -49.74
C VAL A 30 -17.40 -8.04 -48.47
N SER A 31 -17.97 -9.25 -48.57
CA SER A 31 -18.07 -10.17 -47.44
C SER A 31 -16.71 -10.70 -46.98
N VAL A 32 -15.78 -10.96 -47.91
CA VAL A 32 -14.40 -11.39 -47.65
C VAL A 32 -13.64 -10.28 -46.96
N GLN A 33 -13.66 -9.05 -47.49
CA GLN A 33 -13.02 -7.88 -46.87
C GLN A 33 -13.52 -7.64 -45.44
N LYS A 34 -14.82 -7.79 -45.21
CA LYS A 34 -15.41 -7.67 -43.86
C LYS A 34 -14.91 -8.77 -42.91
N ARG A 35 -14.69 -9.98 -43.40
CA ARG A 35 -14.13 -11.10 -42.61
C ARG A 35 -12.64 -10.91 -42.35
N GLU A 36 -11.87 -10.50 -43.35
CA GLU A 36 -10.44 -10.16 -43.21
C GLU A 36 -10.24 -9.08 -42.15
N GLY A 37 -11.02 -7.99 -42.21
CA GLY A 37 -10.95 -6.94 -41.20
C GLY A 37 -11.34 -7.40 -39.79
N LYS A 38 -12.17 -8.45 -39.64
CA LYS A 38 -12.45 -9.05 -38.33
C LYS A 38 -11.31 -9.94 -37.86
N ILE A 39 -10.70 -10.71 -38.77
CA ILE A 39 -9.55 -11.56 -38.46
C ILE A 39 -8.38 -10.69 -38.01
N GLU A 40 -8.09 -9.59 -38.73
CA GLU A 40 -7.02 -8.65 -38.40
C GLU A 40 -7.19 -8.02 -37.01
N LYS A 41 -8.42 -7.65 -36.65
CA LYS A 41 -8.70 -7.16 -35.29
C LYS A 41 -8.52 -8.24 -34.23
N ALA A 42 -8.86 -9.49 -34.55
CA ALA A 42 -8.70 -10.62 -33.64
C ALA A 42 -7.22 -11.01 -33.46
N THR A 43 -6.42 -10.97 -34.53
CA THR A 43 -4.96 -11.24 -34.47
C THR A 43 -4.26 -10.18 -33.63
N GLN A 44 -4.53 -8.89 -33.83
CA GLN A 44 -3.98 -7.81 -33.01
C GLN A 44 -4.33 -7.98 -31.52
N LYS A 45 -5.58 -8.35 -31.21
CA LYS A 45 -6.00 -8.61 -29.83
C LYS A 45 -5.27 -9.81 -29.23
N ARG A 46 -5.08 -10.88 -30.02
CA ARG A 46 -4.34 -12.08 -29.59
C ARG A 46 -2.87 -11.75 -29.30
N GLU A 47 -2.23 -10.94 -30.14
CA GLU A 47 -0.84 -10.49 -29.94
C GLU A 47 -0.68 -9.69 -28.66
N ARG A 48 -1.62 -8.79 -28.34
CA ARG A 48 -1.61 -8.05 -27.07
C ARG A 48 -1.71 -8.97 -25.86
N TYR A 49 -2.63 -9.95 -25.87
CA TYR A 49 -2.71 -10.92 -24.78
C TYR A 49 -1.47 -11.81 -24.70
N ALA A 50 -0.88 -12.22 -25.81
CA ALA A 50 0.36 -12.98 -25.84
C ALA A 50 1.53 -12.16 -25.23
N GLY A 51 1.62 -10.87 -25.54
CA GLY A 51 2.59 -9.95 -24.94
C GLY A 51 2.40 -9.80 -23.42
N LEU A 52 1.15 -9.68 -22.95
CA LEU A 52 0.84 -9.66 -21.52
C LEU A 52 1.24 -10.98 -20.84
N LEU A 53 0.93 -12.14 -21.45
CA LEU A 53 1.30 -13.45 -20.92
C LEU A 53 2.82 -13.61 -20.79
N GLY A 54 3.59 -13.14 -21.79
CA GLY A 54 5.06 -13.14 -21.70
C GLY A 54 5.56 -12.33 -20.50
N LYS A 55 4.98 -11.13 -20.27
CA LYS A 55 5.33 -10.31 -19.10
C LYS A 55 4.93 -10.93 -17.76
N LEU A 56 3.82 -11.68 -17.73
CA LEU A 56 3.41 -12.44 -16.55
C LEU A 56 4.35 -13.61 -16.26
N GLN A 57 4.88 -14.27 -17.30
CA GLN A 57 5.90 -15.31 -17.15
C GLN A 57 7.21 -14.72 -16.61
N GLU A 58 7.67 -13.61 -17.16
CA GLU A 58 8.84 -12.86 -16.64
C GLU A 58 8.64 -12.48 -15.15
N LEU A 59 7.41 -12.17 -14.74
CA LEU A 59 7.08 -11.86 -13.36
C LEU A 59 7.16 -13.09 -12.45
N GLN A 60 6.77 -14.28 -12.92
CA GLN A 60 6.90 -15.51 -12.14
C GLN A 60 8.38 -15.88 -11.90
N GLU A 61 9.25 -15.57 -12.84
CA GLU A 61 10.69 -15.86 -12.76
C GLU A 61 11.48 -14.79 -11.99
N SER A 62 10.89 -13.61 -11.78
CA SER A 62 11.54 -12.50 -11.11
C SER A 62 11.89 -12.82 -9.64
N SER A 63 13.10 -12.43 -9.24
CA SER A 63 13.64 -12.68 -7.90
C SER A 63 13.64 -11.44 -6.99
N ASN A 64 13.48 -10.25 -7.58
CA ASN A 64 13.59 -8.96 -6.89
C ASN A 64 12.27 -8.16 -6.96
N LEU A 65 11.85 -7.62 -5.82
CA LEU A 65 10.66 -6.77 -5.65
C LEU A 65 10.66 -5.54 -6.59
N GLN A 66 11.83 -4.92 -6.84
CA GLN A 66 11.92 -3.77 -7.74
C GLN A 66 11.65 -4.14 -9.20
N GLN A 67 12.13 -5.31 -9.64
CA GLN A 67 11.87 -5.81 -10.99
C GLN A 67 10.37 -6.07 -11.18
N VAL A 68 9.70 -6.63 -10.17
CA VAL A 68 8.25 -6.86 -10.21
C VAL A 68 7.48 -5.56 -10.30
N SER A 69 7.89 -4.55 -9.54
CA SER A 69 7.28 -3.21 -9.59
C SER A 69 7.44 -2.58 -10.98
N GLN A 70 8.62 -2.69 -11.58
CA GLN A 70 8.91 -2.18 -12.92
C GLN A 70 8.09 -2.92 -13.98
N LEU A 71 8.04 -4.26 -13.94
CA LEU A 71 7.23 -5.07 -14.85
C LEU A 71 5.74 -4.75 -14.70
N ALA A 72 5.23 -4.64 -13.47
CA ALA A 72 3.84 -4.25 -13.22
C ALA A 72 3.53 -2.85 -13.80
N SER A 73 4.45 -1.91 -13.64
CA SER A 73 4.31 -0.56 -14.19
C SER A 73 4.33 -0.56 -15.73
N GLN A 74 5.18 -1.38 -16.35
CA GLN A 74 5.22 -1.54 -17.80
C GLN A 74 3.95 -2.21 -18.34
N MET A 75 3.49 -3.28 -17.67
CA MET A 75 2.25 -3.97 -18.04
C MET A 75 1.04 -3.03 -17.96
N TRP A 76 0.95 -2.23 -16.90
CA TRP A 76 -0.12 -1.25 -16.74
C TRP A 76 -0.11 -0.19 -17.85
N LYS A 77 1.08 0.31 -18.23
CA LYS A 77 1.20 1.33 -19.28
C LYS A 77 0.88 0.79 -20.67
N SER A 78 1.38 -0.40 -21.01
CA SER A 78 1.28 -0.95 -22.37
C SER A 78 0.02 -1.77 -22.62
N TYR A 79 -0.58 -2.36 -21.58
CA TYR A 79 -1.66 -3.34 -21.68
C TYR A 79 -2.82 -3.06 -20.69
N ASN A 80 -3.11 -1.79 -20.38
CA ASN A 80 -4.09 -1.40 -19.34
C ASN A 80 -5.46 -2.11 -19.47
N GLU A 81 -6.01 -2.18 -20.68
CA GLU A 81 -7.32 -2.81 -20.88
C GLU A 81 -7.29 -4.31 -20.57
N GLU A 82 -6.27 -5.00 -21.08
CA GLU A 82 -6.06 -6.43 -20.90
C GLU A 82 -5.73 -6.73 -19.42
N PHE A 83 -4.91 -5.89 -18.79
CA PHE A 83 -4.56 -5.96 -17.37
C PHE A 83 -5.80 -5.93 -16.48
N ARG A 84 -6.74 -5.02 -16.77
CA ARG A 84 -8.03 -4.95 -16.05
C ARG A 84 -8.93 -6.15 -16.36
N LYS A 85 -9.07 -6.52 -17.63
CA LYS A 85 -9.94 -7.63 -18.07
C LYS A 85 -9.49 -8.98 -17.50
N CYS A 86 -8.19 -9.20 -17.38
CA CYS A 86 -7.60 -10.43 -16.84
C CYS A 86 -7.40 -10.41 -15.32
N ASN A 87 -7.85 -9.35 -14.64
CA ASN A 87 -7.68 -9.14 -13.19
C ASN A 87 -6.23 -9.38 -12.71
N VAL A 88 -5.26 -8.85 -13.44
CA VAL A 88 -3.83 -9.05 -13.14
C VAL A 88 -3.48 -8.56 -11.73
N SER A 89 -4.19 -7.54 -11.22
CA SER A 89 -4.06 -7.07 -9.84
C SER A 89 -4.22 -8.18 -8.80
N GLU A 90 -5.16 -9.11 -8.99
CA GLU A 90 -5.38 -10.23 -8.05
C GLU A 90 -4.18 -11.18 -8.03
N ALA A 91 -3.55 -11.42 -9.18
CA ALA A 91 -2.35 -12.24 -9.27
C ALA A 91 -1.10 -11.53 -8.73
N LEU A 92 -1.01 -10.21 -8.88
CA LEU A 92 0.14 -9.41 -8.44
C LEU A 92 0.24 -9.28 -6.93
N VAL A 93 -0.89 -9.07 -6.24
CA VAL A 93 -0.91 -8.77 -4.80
C VAL A 93 -0.20 -9.87 -3.97
N PRO A 94 -0.50 -11.16 -4.13
CA PRO A 94 0.19 -12.22 -3.38
C PRO A 94 1.71 -12.24 -3.62
N VAL A 95 2.15 -11.98 -4.85
CA VAL A 95 3.59 -11.96 -5.19
C VAL A 95 4.27 -10.78 -4.52
N LEU A 96 3.67 -9.58 -4.60
CA LEU A 96 4.17 -8.37 -3.94
C LEU A 96 4.22 -8.54 -2.42
N ILE A 97 3.18 -9.11 -1.80
CA ILE A 97 3.18 -9.42 -0.36
C ILE A 97 4.33 -10.36 -0.01
N LYS A 98 4.44 -11.50 -0.72
CA LYS A 98 5.47 -12.51 -0.47
C LYS A 98 6.88 -11.94 -0.58
N MET A 99 7.15 -11.10 -1.58
CA MET A 99 8.46 -10.49 -1.76
C MET A 99 8.73 -9.35 -0.79
N SER A 100 7.72 -8.51 -0.49
CA SER A 100 7.85 -7.47 0.53
C SER A 100 8.21 -8.03 1.90
N ALA A 101 7.72 -9.23 2.24
CA ALA A 101 8.05 -9.91 3.48
C ALA A 101 9.49 -10.46 3.51
N LYS A 102 10.14 -10.64 2.36
CA LYS A 102 11.54 -11.08 2.24
C LYS A 102 12.53 -9.92 2.10
N GLU A 103 12.04 -8.75 1.74
CA GLU A 103 12.87 -7.57 1.53
C GLU A 103 13.25 -6.95 2.88
N SER A 104 14.56 -6.88 3.13
CA SER A 104 15.09 -6.30 4.37
C SER A 104 15.03 -4.77 4.36
N ASN A 105 15.08 -4.16 3.18
CA ASN A 105 15.09 -2.70 3.06
C ASN A 105 13.67 -2.13 3.00
N ALA A 106 13.21 -1.55 4.10
CA ALA A 106 11.90 -0.91 4.20
C ALA A 106 11.67 0.19 3.15
N ASP A 107 12.71 0.95 2.77
CA ASP A 107 12.58 2.04 1.79
C ASP A 107 12.28 1.49 0.39
N VAL A 108 12.85 0.34 0.05
CA VAL A 108 12.54 -0.37 -1.20
C VAL A 108 11.08 -0.79 -1.19
N VAL A 109 10.59 -1.38 -0.09
CA VAL A 109 9.19 -1.79 0.01
C VAL A 109 8.25 -0.59 -0.09
N VAL A 110 8.51 0.50 0.62
CA VAL A 110 7.70 1.73 0.56
C VAL A 110 7.67 2.31 -0.86
N SER A 111 8.81 2.34 -1.55
CA SER A 111 8.89 2.84 -2.93
C SER A 111 8.02 2.01 -3.88
N VAL A 112 8.01 0.68 -3.71
CA VAL A 112 7.25 -0.26 -4.53
C VAL A 112 5.76 -0.12 -4.23
N VAL A 113 5.39 -0.10 -2.95
CA VAL A 113 4.00 0.13 -2.54
C VAL A 113 3.49 1.47 -3.08
N SER A 114 4.29 2.54 -3.00
CA SER A 114 3.93 3.83 -3.58
C SER A 114 3.65 3.75 -5.09
N ALA A 115 4.52 3.07 -5.85
CA ALA A 115 4.33 2.86 -7.28
C ALA A 115 3.03 2.08 -7.60
N MET A 116 2.66 1.13 -6.74
CA MET A 116 1.46 0.32 -6.92
C MET A 116 0.15 1.08 -6.64
N ARG A 117 0.18 2.24 -5.99
CA ARG A 117 -1.03 3.02 -5.63
C ARG A 117 -1.91 3.34 -6.84
N ASN A 118 -1.31 3.62 -8.00
CA ASN A 118 -2.03 3.98 -9.22
C ASN A 118 -2.28 2.79 -10.17
N ILE A 119 -1.76 1.61 -9.84
CA ILE A 119 -1.84 0.39 -10.66
C ILE A 119 -2.89 -0.55 -10.10
N LEU A 120 -2.89 -0.76 -8.79
CA LEU A 120 -3.83 -1.65 -8.10
C LEU A 120 -5.17 -0.95 -7.86
N SER A 121 -6.26 -1.71 -7.85
CA SER A 121 -7.54 -1.16 -7.38
C SER A 121 -7.48 -0.91 -5.87
N GLY A 122 -8.40 -0.08 -5.36
CA GLY A 122 -8.42 0.31 -3.94
C GLY A 122 -8.35 -0.88 -2.97
N ASP A 123 -9.16 -1.92 -3.19
CA ASP A 123 -9.15 -3.12 -2.33
C ASP A 123 -7.81 -3.88 -2.39
N HIS A 124 -7.27 -4.09 -3.59
CA HIS A 124 -5.97 -4.74 -3.79
C HIS A 124 -4.82 -3.97 -3.14
N TYR A 125 -4.87 -2.64 -3.22
CA TYR A 125 -3.88 -1.76 -2.61
C TYR A 125 -3.96 -1.83 -1.07
N LEU A 126 -5.17 -1.81 -0.51
CA LEU A 126 -5.39 -1.97 0.92
C LEU A 126 -4.90 -3.35 1.40
N ARG A 127 -5.16 -4.43 0.66
CA ARG A 127 -4.63 -5.77 0.97
C ARG A 127 -3.10 -5.77 1.01
N LEU A 128 -2.44 -5.12 0.05
CA LEU A 128 -0.99 -4.99 0.02
C LEU A 128 -0.48 -4.24 1.26
N LEU A 129 -1.03 -3.06 1.57
CA LEU A 129 -0.66 -2.29 2.76
C LEU A 129 -0.86 -3.07 4.06
N TYR A 130 -1.97 -3.80 4.15
CA TYR A 130 -2.33 -4.57 5.33
C TYR A 130 -1.28 -5.64 5.65
N TRP A 131 -0.88 -6.42 4.64
CA TRP A 131 0.03 -7.54 4.83
C TRP A 131 1.51 -7.13 4.81
N SER A 132 1.89 -6.11 4.03
CA SER A 132 3.28 -5.65 3.93
C SER A 132 3.70 -4.74 5.08
N PHE A 133 2.77 -4.04 5.72
CA PHE A 133 3.10 -3.08 6.80
C PHE A 133 2.27 -3.27 8.06
N TYR A 134 0.94 -3.17 7.97
CA TYR A 134 0.10 -3.12 9.18
C TYR A 134 0.26 -4.38 10.04
N LYS A 135 0.21 -5.57 9.44
CA LYS A 135 0.37 -6.83 10.17
C LYS A 135 1.76 -7.00 10.79
N PRO A 136 2.88 -6.80 10.06
CA PRO A 136 4.21 -6.79 10.65
C PRO A 136 4.34 -5.79 11.80
N MET A 137 3.89 -4.53 11.60
CA MET A 137 3.96 -3.48 12.60
C MET A 137 3.13 -3.81 13.85
N GLN A 138 1.90 -4.31 13.66
CA GLN A 138 1.05 -4.77 14.75
C GLN A 138 1.75 -5.87 15.57
N ARG A 139 2.40 -6.84 14.91
CA ARG A 139 3.15 -7.89 15.61
C ARG A 139 4.31 -7.32 16.41
N GLU A 140 5.05 -6.37 15.85
CA GLU A 140 6.15 -5.69 16.54
C GLU A 140 5.66 -4.98 17.81
N LEU A 141 4.62 -4.15 17.70
CA LEU A 141 4.05 -3.38 18.81
C LEU A 141 3.39 -4.25 19.89
N LEU A 142 2.99 -5.48 19.55
CA LEU A 142 2.45 -6.45 20.51
C LEU A 142 3.55 -7.17 21.30
N ARG A 143 4.82 -7.13 20.87
CA ARG A 143 5.91 -7.75 21.63
C ARG A 143 6.06 -7.09 22.99
N SER A 144 6.33 -7.90 24.01
CA SER A 144 6.47 -7.44 25.40
C SER A 144 7.61 -6.44 25.59
N ASN A 145 8.57 -6.43 24.68
CA ASN A 145 9.79 -5.64 24.70
C ASN A 145 9.95 -4.74 23.47
N PHE A 146 8.88 -4.32 22.79
CA PHE A 146 9.00 -3.55 21.53
C PHE A 146 9.78 -2.22 21.65
N GLN A 147 10.10 -1.77 22.87
CA GLN A 147 10.89 -0.58 23.15
C GLN A 147 12.30 -0.89 23.71
N SER A 148 12.72 -2.16 23.79
CA SER A 148 14.02 -2.53 24.36
C SER A 148 15.21 -2.12 23.50
N SER A 149 15.00 -1.93 22.19
CA SER A 149 16.05 -1.50 21.25
C SER A 149 16.04 0.01 20.99
N GLY A 150 15.18 0.78 21.67
CA GLY A 150 14.93 2.19 21.40
C GLY A 150 13.68 2.42 20.55
N PRO A 151 12.79 3.38 20.92
CA PRO A 151 11.59 3.70 20.15
C PRO A 151 11.88 4.38 18.80
N GLU A 152 13.08 4.92 18.59
CA GLU A 152 13.45 5.76 17.44
C GLU A 152 13.34 5.01 16.09
N ASP A 153 13.84 3.77 16.02
CA ASP A 153 13.78 2.97 14.79
C ASP A 153 12.34 2.64 14.39
N THR A 154 11.50 2.34 15.39
CA THR A 154 10.08 2.03 15.14
C THR A 154 9.32 3.28 14.71
N VAL A 155 9.60 4.42 15.33
CA VAL A 155 9.03 5.73 14.94
C VAL A 155 9.43 6.05 13.51
N LYS A 156 10.72 5.97 13.17
CA LYS A 156 11.22 6.23 11.82
C LYS A 156 10.54 5.32 10.79
N ASN A 157 10.36 4.04 11.11
CA ASN A 157 9.63 3.12 10.24
C ASN A 157 8.17 3.58 10.03
N VAL A 158 7.43 3.92 11.09
CA VAL A 158 6.06 4.44 10.95
C VAL A 158 6.02 5.73 10.12
N GLU A 159 6.99 6.62 10.29
CA GLU A 159 7.08 7.86 9.51
C GLU A 159 7.38 7.60 8.02
N ASN A 160 8.28 6.66 7.71
CA ASN A 160 8.59 6.28 6.33
C ASN A 160 7.36 5.74 5.58
N TRP A 161 6.46 5.04 6.28
CA TRP A 161 5.23 4.50 5.70
C TRP A 161 4.08 5.52 5.63
N ARG A 162 4.14 6.62 6.39
CA ARG A 162 3.09 7.64 6.44
C ARG A 162 2.63 8.18 5.07
N PRO A 163 3.51 8.44 4.07
CA PRO A 163 3.08 8.95 2.77
C PRO A 163 2.25 7.96 1.94
N VAL A 164 2.42 6.66 2.17
CA VAL A 164 1.74 5.61 1.40
C VAL A 164 0.48 5.09 2.08
N LEU A 165 0.34 5.26 3.39
CA LEU A 165 -0.86 4.88 4.14
C LEU A 165 -2.09 5.69 3.72
N THR A 166 -3.26 5.05 3.83
CA THR A 166 -4.53 5.79 3.82
C THR A 166 -4.83 6.34 5.20
N ASN A 167 -5.67 7.37 5.29
CA ASN A 167 -6.02 7.98 6.57
C ASN A 167 -6.66 6.94 7.51
N GLU A 168 -7.53 6.10 6.99
CA GLU A 168 -8.24 5.06 7.75
C GLU A 168 -7.27 4.01 8.30
N MET A 169 -6.27 3.60 7.50
CA MET A 169 -5.24 2.66 7.97
C MET A 169 -4.30 3.28 8.99
N ALA A 170 -3.94 4.56 8.80
CA ALA A 170 -3.13 5.28 9.78
C ALA A 170 -3.87 5.40 11.12
N GLU A 171 -5.13 5.84 11.11
CA GLU A 171 -5.97 5.91 12.31
C GLU A 171 -6.12 4.53 12.98
N LEU A 172 -6.41 3.49 12.20
CA LEU A 172 -6.50 2.12 12.70
C LEU A 172 -5.20 1.69 13.40
N LEU A 173 -4.03 1.95 12.79
CA LEU A 173 -2.74 1.63 13.40
C LEU A 173 -2.56 2.34 14.75
N LEU A 174 -2.90 3.62 14.83
CA LEU A 174 -2.79 4.41 16.05
C LEU A 174 -3.70 3.87 17.15
N GLU A 175 -4.97 3.69 16.85
CA GLU A 175 -5.99 3.33 17.84
C GLU A 175 -5.92 1.87 18.27
N SER A 176 -5.71 0.93 17.35
CA SER A 176 -5.78 -0.50 17.64
C SER A 176 -4.45 -1.09 18.10
N SER A 177 -3.32 -0.47 17.75
CA SER A 177 -1.99 -1.07 17.94
C SER A 177 -1.07 -0.17 18.76
N LEU A 178 -0.80 1.05 18.30
CA LEU A 178 0.24 1.89 18.89
C LEU A 178 -0.15 2.46 20.27
N ILE A 179 -1.32 3.09 20.38
CA ILE A 179 -1.81 3.64 21.66
C ILE A 179 -1.96 2.53 22.72
N PRO A 180 -2.55 1.36 22.42
CA PRO A 180 -2.59 0.25 23.37
C PRO A 180 -1.21 -0.27 23.77
N ALA A 181 -0.26 -0.35 22.84
CA ALA A 181 1.11 -0.79 23.11
C ALA A 181 1.84 0.16 24.07
N LEU A 182 1.81 1.46 23.78
CA LEU A 182 2.39 2.48 24.66
C LEU A 182 1.68 2.57 25.99
N GLY A 183 0.35 2.36 26.02
CA GLY A 183 -0.41 2.28 27.26
C GLY A 183 0.12 1.17 28.18
N ARG A 184 0.35 -0.04 27.63
CA ARG A 184 0.94 -1.16 28.39
C ARG A 184 2.36 -0.83 28.86
N SER A 185 3.18 -0.22 28.02
CA SER A 185 4.54 0.18 28.42
C SER A 185 4.53 1.22 29.53
N ALA A 186 3.66 2.23 29.43
CA ALA A 186 3.47 3.27 30.43
C ALA A 186 2.98 2.69 31.78
N GLU A 187 2.09 1.71 31.74
CA GLU A 187 1.57 1.03 32.94
C GLU A 187 2.61 0.13 33.62
N LYS A 188 3.52 -0.47 32.83
CA LYS A 188 4.62 -1.31 33.32
C LYS A 188 5.85 -0.53 33.75
N TRP A 189 5.96 0.74 33.36
CA TRP A 189 7.11 1.57 33.70
C TRP A 189 7.31 1.64 35.22
N SER A 190 8.57 1.55 35.63
CA SER A 190 9.00 1.74 37.01
C SER A 190 10.39 2.34 37.04
N GLU A 191 10.75 3.02 38.11
CA GLU A 191 12.08 3.64 38.26
C GLU A 191 13.24 2.64 38.10
N LYS A 192 13.02 1.38 38.50
CA LYS A 192 13.98 0.28 38.34
C LYS A 192 14.31 -0.05 36.88
N THR A 193 13.51 0.43 35.92
CA THR A 193 13.81 0.25 34.49
C THR A 193 14.98 1.12 34.02
N GLY A 194 15.42 2.11 34.80
CA GLY A 194 16.59 2.93 34.48
C GLY A 194 16.38 3.92 33.32
N VAL A 195 15.17 4.01 32.76
CA VAL A 195 14.84 4.90 31.65
C VAL A 195 13.85 5.96 32.13
N ASP A 196 14.19 7.23 31.94
CA ASP A 196 13.27 8.31 32.27
C ASP A 196 11.98 8.21 31.43
N PRO A 197 10.81 8.50 32.01
CA PRO A 197 9.56 8.24 31.32
C PRO A 197 9.35 9.08 30.05
N HIS A 198 10.06 10.20 29.90
CA HIS A 198 9.98 11.01 28.69
C HIS A 198 10.62 10.29 27.49
N HIS A 199 11.70 9.53 27.68
CA HIS A 199 12.29 8.68 26.63
C HIS A 199 11.33 7.58 26.15
N LEU A 200 10.34 7.20 26.96
CA LEU A 200 9.34 6.20 26.57
C LEU A 200 8.29 6.74 25.59
N LEU A 201 7.85 7.98 25.80
CA LEU A 201 6.67 8.56 25.13
C LEU A 201 7.00 9.68 24.14
N PHE A 202 8.06 10.47 24.37
CA PHE A 202 8.35 11.66 23.56
C PHE A 202 8.82 11.32 22.15
N PRO A 203 9.57 10.23 21.91
CA PRO A 203 9.91 9.82 20.53
C PRO A 203 8.68 9.64 19.64
N TRP A 204 7.51 9.37 20.22
CA TRP A 204 6.25 9.21 19.49
C TRP A 204 5.48 10.52 19.25
N LEU A 205 5.99 11.68 19.69
CA LEU A 205 5.36 12.99 19.46
C LEU A 205 5.07 13.29 17.98
N PRO A 206 5.97 13.02 17.01
CA PRO A 206 5.72 13.28 15.59
C PRO A 206 4.55 12.49 15.01
N VAL A 207 4.29 11.30 15.57
CA VAL A 207 3.27 10.35 15.11
C VAL A 207 1.94 10.54 15.83
N LEU A 208 1.97 10.65 17.17
CA LEU A 208 0.77 10.70 18.02
C LEU A 208 0.31 12.12 18.35
N GLY A 209 1.21 13.10 18.28
CA GLY A 209 0.95 14.47 18.70
C GLY A 209 0.80 14.64 20.22
N LYS A 210 0.84 15.90 20.67
CA LYS A 210 0.84 16.26 22.11
C LYS A 210 -0.40 15.74 22.86
N LYS A 211 -1.58 15.76 22.21
CA LYS A 211 -2.86 15.35 22.84
C LYS A 211 -2.83 13.89 23.30
N ASN A 212 -2.37 12.98 22.44
CA ASN A 212 -2.34 11.56 22.74
C ASN A 212 -1.23 11.21 23.74
N ILE A 213 -0.06 11.86 23.65
CA ILE A 213 0.99 11.72 24.66
C ILE A 213 0.50 12.19 26.04
N ALA A 214 -0.21 13.32 26.12
CA ALA A 214 -0.79 13.79 27.38
C ALA A 214 -1.84 12.83 27.95
N ALA A 215 -2.58 12.10 27.11
CA ALA A 215 -3.50 11.05 27.56
C ALA A 215 -2.74 9.83 28.12
N LEU A 216 -1.67 9.40 27.44
CA LEU A 216 -0.80 8.31 27.90
C LEU A 216 -0.08 8.64 29.21
N PHE A 217 0.32 9.91 29.41
CA PHE A 217 0.87 10.38 30.68
C PHE A 217 -0.07 10.08 31.86
N GLY A 218 -1.38 10.16 31.67
CA GLY A 218 -2.35 9.81 32.71
C GLY A 218 -2.12 8.41 33.31
N ARG A 219 -1.79 7.43 32.45
CA ARG A 219 -1.52 6.03 32.85
C ARG A 219 -0.21 5.85 33.61
N LEU A 220 0.76 6.72 33.33
CA LEU A 220 2.09 6.73 33.95
C LEU A 220 2.15 7.59 35.22
N SER A 221 1.32 8.63 35.30
CA SER A 221 1.45 9.76 36.24
C SER A 221 1.57 9.32 37.69
N HIS A 222 0.79 8.33 38.12
CA HIS A 222 0.83 7.87 39.50
C HIS A 222 2.18 7.23 39.88
N ARG A 223 2.72 6.38 39.01
CA ARG A 223 4.01 5.71 39.23
C ARG A 223 5.16 6.72 39.12
N PHE A 224 5.09 7.61 38.14
CA PHE A 224 6.08 8.66 37.96
C PHE A 224 6.09 9.64 39.14
N GLY A 225 4.93 10.05 39.64
CA GLY A 225 4.84 10.88 40.84
C GLY A 225 5.45 10.19 42.07
N ARG A 226 5.24 8.88 42.23
CA ARG A 226 5.86 8.10 43.31
C ARG A 226 7.39 7.97 43.16
N SER A 227 7.92 7.80 41.95
CA SER A 227 9.37 7.76 41.75
C SER A 227 10.02 9.11 42.05
N LEU A 228 9.33 10.21 41.73
CA LEU A 228 9.81 11.55 42.10
C LEU A 228 9.88 11.75 43.62
N ALA A 229 9.20 10.93 44.43
CA ALA A 229 9.31 11.00 45.89
C ALA A 229 10.62 10.42 46.43
N VAL A 230 11.21 9.44 45.72
CA VAL A 230 12.41 8.70 46.15
C VAL A 230 13.68 9.12 45.39
N ARG A 231 13.55 9.79 44.24
CA ARG A 231 14.67 10.32 43.45
C ARG A 231 15.44 11.46 44.16
N PRO A 232 16.75 11.64 43.93
CA PRO A 232 17.49 12.82 44.39
C PRO A 232 16.85 14.13 43.89
N TRP A 233 16.81 15.16 44.76
CA TRP A 233 16.17 16.45 44.44
C TRP A 233 16.78 17.12 43.20
N GLU A 234 18.09 16.99 43.00
CA GLU A 234 18.83 17.56 41.86
C GLU A 234 18.35 17.06 40.49
N GLU A 235 17.81 15.84 40.42
CA GLU A 235 17.32 15.23 39.18
C GLU A 235 15.83 15.51 38.90
N VAL A 236 15.06 15.95 39.91
CA VAL A 236 13.61 16.19 39.74
C VAL A 236 13.33 17.25 38.66
N PRO A 237 14.02 18.41 38.62
CA PRO A 237 13.79 19.42 37.59
C PRO A 237 14.07 18.92 36.17
N SER A 238 15.15 18.17 35.95
CA SER A 238 15.53 17.68 34.62
C SER A 238 14.52 16.65 34.10
N THR A 239 14.03 15.75 34.96
CA THR A 239 13.00 14.78 34.56
C THR A 239 11.61 15.42 34.36
N MET A 240 11.30 16.52 35.04
CA MET A 240 9.99 17.20 34.96
C MET A 240 9.89 18.23 33.84
N THR A 241 10.98 18.92 33.49
CA THR A 241 11.00 19.98 32.48
C THR A 241 10.39 19.56 31.14
N PRO A 242 10.70 18.36 30.59
CA PRO A 242 10.13 17.92 29.31
C PRO A 242 8.59 17.85 29.32
N TRP A 243 7.96 17.57 30.46
CA TRP A 243 6.50 17.42 30.57
C TRP A 243 5.73 18.73 30.58
N ARG A 244 6.42 19.86 30.83
CA ARG A 244 5.80 21.19 30.90
C ARG A 244 5.12 21.61 29.60
N ASP A 245 5.73 21.28 28.46
CA ASP A 245 5.27 21.72 27.13
C ASP A 245 4.25 20.78 26.48
N ILE A 246 3.99 19.64 27.13
CA ILE A 246 3.04 18.62 26.69
C ILE A 246 1.76 18.68 27.52
N LEU A 247 1.90 18.85 28.83
CA LEU A 247 0.77 18.88 29.75
C LEU A 247 0.14 20.28 29.78
N LYS A 248 -1.19 20.33 29.87
CA LYS A 248 -1.88 21.60 30.16
C LYS A 248 -1.41 22.13 31.51
N LYS A 249 -1.27 23.46 31.62
CA LYS A 249 -0.77 24.16 32.81
C LYS A 249 -1.45 23.67 34.10
N ASP A 250 -2.77 23.53 34.11
CA ASP A 250 -3.52 23.09 35.30
C ASP A 250 -3.18 21.65 35.72
N LYS A 251 -3.05 20.74 34.74
CA LYS A 251 -2.68 19.35 35.00
C LYS A 251 -1.23 19.23 35.48
N PHE A 252 -0.33 20.01 34.88
CA PHE A 252 1.07 20.07 35.30
C PHE A 252 1.19 20.60 36.74
N ASN A 253 0.53 21.72 37.04
CA ASN A 253 0.54 22.32 38.37
C ASN A 253 -0.08 21.39 39.43
N SER A 254 -1.19 20.72 39.12
CA SER A 254 -1.80 19.73 40.01
C SER A 254 -0.87 18.57 40.29
N PHE A 255 -0.16 18.08 39.26
CA PHE A 255 0.84 17.02 39.40
C PHE A 255 2.01 17.44 40.30
N ILE A 256 2.59 18.63 40.04
CA ILE A 256 3.67 19.21 40.85
C ILE A 256 3.24 19.40 42.31
N SER A 257 2.05 19.97 42.53
CA SER A 257 1.50 20.21 43.87
C SER A 257 1.31 18.92 44.66
N LYS A 258 0.97 17.82 43.98
CA LYS A 258 0.73 16.52 44.61
C LYS A 258 2.01 15.75 44.95
N TYR A 259 3.04 15.83 44.10
CA TYR A 259 4.20 14.93 44.18
C TYR A 259 5.55 15.61 44.43
N VAL A 260 5.69 16.90 44.08
CA VAL A 260 6.96 17.64 44.19
C VAL A 260 6.91 18.61 45.36
N VAL A 261 5.84 19.40 45.51
CA VAL A 261 5.70 20.39 46.60
C VAL A 261 5.85 19.78 48.00
N PRO A 262 5.33 18.57 48.31
CA PRO A 262 5.52 17.97 49.63
C PRO A 262 6.98 17.67 50.02
N ARG A 263 7.94 17.81 49.08
CA ARG A 263 9.38 17.60 49.31
C ARG A 263 10.17 18.90 49.45
N LEU A 264 9.58 20.03 49.08
CA LEU A 264 10.16 21.36 49.21
C LEU A 264 10.00 21.87 50.64
#